data_AF-A0A821AZ91-F1
#
_entry.id   AF-A0A821AZ91-F1
#
_cell.length_a   1.000
_cell.length_b   1.000
_cell.length_c   1.000
_cell.angle_alpha   90.00
_cell.angle_beta   90.00
_cell.angle_gamma   90.00
#
_symmetry.space_group_name_H-M   'P 1'
#
loop_
_entity.id
_entity.type
_entity.pdbx_description
1 polymer ?
#
loop_
_entity_poly.entity_id
_entity_poly.type
_entity_poly.pdbx_seq_one_letter_code
_entity_poly.pdbx_strand_id
1 'polypeptide(L)'
;FDKTAILPKNEMLVCHMDITIDRIPPAAKHILDVLNKCKNIVKYVKKAGINNDIQEEGGVTLHQSCIVRWLSMSNLLESILKSFKITKRLLIARNKQSLTIDLDKITIKQLVLVLKPLKHVMTVFQTGNLPSLHLVLLCKLRLKISLSSYKSLFEYVNTYCNPDKIDENEDEIEESEDYESEGIKRFRERLFNLIDELLVLDDRHYCATMLHPKYRFVKSCTAQERSQCHQYVRKELMVLHDEYLATNTYENPPELNQKN
;
A
#
# COMPACT_ATOMS: atom_id res chain seq x y z
N PHE A 1 -21.53 9.16 -32.45
CA PHE A 1 -20.35 9.31 -31.57
C PHE A 1 -20.51 10.52 -30.68
N ASP A 2 -21.14 10.33 -29.53
CA ASP A 2 -21.14 11.31 -28.46
C ASP A 2 -19.79 11.22 -27.74
N LYS A 3 -18.94 12.23 -27.94
CA LYS A 3 -17.57 12.29 -27.38
C LYS A 3 -17.55 12.59 -25.87
N THR A 4 -18.70 12.52 -25.19
CA THR A 4 -18.84 12.86 -23.77
C THR A 4 -18.70 11.67 -22.83
N ALA A 5 -18.73 10.42 -23.32
CA ALA A 5 -18.35 9.25 -22.53
C ALA A 5 -16.84 8.98 -22.62
N ILE A 6 -16.03 9.99 -22.33
CA ILE A 6 -14.65 9.72 -21.90
C ILE A 6 -14.82 9.07 -20.53
N LEU A 7 -14.83 7.72 -20.49
CA LEU A 7 -14.56 6.96 -19.27
C LEU A 7 -13.39 7.67 -18.57
N PRO A 8 -13.56 8.17 -17.33
CA PRO A 8 -12.57 9.03 -16.70
C PRO A 8 -11.22 8.34 -16.76
N LYS A 9 -10.33 8.91 -17.58
CA LYS A 9 -8.96 8.42 -17.77
C LYS A 9 -8.34 8.31 -16.39
N ASN A 10 -8.16 7.08 -15.91
CA ASN A 10 -7.39 6.79 -14.71
C ASN A 10 -7.85 7.55 -13.45
N GLU A 11 -9.14 7.53 -13.12
CA GLU A 11 -9.54 7.49 -11.71
C GLU A 11 -9.16 6.11 -11.15
N MET A 12 -7.86 5.82 -11.21
CA MET A 12 -7.28 4.52 -10.96
C MET A 12 -7.14 4.39 -9.45
N LEU A 13 -8.25 4.18 -8.73
CA LEU A 13 -8.30 3.62 -7.37
C LEU A 13 -7.26 4.20 -6.41
N VAL A 14 -6.89 5.48 -6.55
CA VAL A 14 -6.18 6.19 -5.49
C VAL A 14 -7.27 6.71 -4.58
N CYS A 15 -7.98 5.79 -3.93
CA CYS A 15 -8.72 6.12 -2.72
C CYS A 15 -7.77 6.96 -1.88
N HIS A 16 -8.22 8.15 -1.46
CA HIS A 16 -7.47 8.98 -0.51
C HIS A 16 -7.25 8.14 0.76
N MET A 17 -6.13 7.42 0.78
CA MET A 17 -5.70 6.53 1.84
C MET A 17 -5.15 7.39 2.97
N ASP A 18 -6.00 8.23 3.54
CA ASP A 18 -5.70 8.89 4.78
C ASP A 18 -5.90 7.87 5.89
N ILE A 19 -4.79 7.44 6.50
CA ILE A 19 -4.88 7.16 7.94
C ILE A 19 -5.13 8.53 8.54
N THR A 20 -6.39 8.95 8.62
CA THR A 20 -6.76 9.92 9.64
C THR A 20 -6.31 9.27 10.93
N ILE A 21 -5.18 9.76 11.41
CA ILE A 21 -4.54 9.47 12.69
C ILE A 21 -5.59 9.40 13.81
N ASP A 22 -6.67 10.17 13.63
CA ASP A 22 -7.86 10.25 14.48
C ASP A 22 -8.65 8.93 14.60
N ARG A 23 -8.38 7.93 13.76
CA ARG A 23 -9.01 6.59 13.80
C ARG A 23 -8.14 5.51 14.44
N ILE A 24 -7.01 5.88 15.04
CA ILE A 24 -6.19 4.95 15.83
C ILE A 24 -6.91 4.68 17.16
N PRO A 25 -7.09 3.41 17.58
CA PRO A 25 -7.72 3.10 18.86
C PRO A 25 -7.01 3.81 20.03
N PRO A 26 -7.72 4.28 21.07
CA PRO A 26 -7.08 4.93 22.22
C PRO A 26 -5.97 4.10 22.88
N ALA A 27 -6.12 2.77 22.88
CA ALA A 27 -5.10 1.83 23.37
C ALA A 27 -3.76 1.89 22.60
N ALA A 28 -3.79 2.37 21.35
CA ALA A 28 -2.62 2.57 20.49
C ALA A 28 -2.17 4.03 20.43
N LYS A 29 -2.58 4.88 21.39
CA LYS A 29 -2.19 6.31 21.43
C LYS A 29 -0.67 6.52 21.44
N HIS A 30 0.09 5.68 22.14
CA HIS A 30 1.55 5.79 22.15
C HIS A 30 2.18 5.58 20.75
N ILE A 31 1.56 4.77 19.89
CA ILE A 31 2.01 4.61 18.49
C ILE A 31 1.88 5.94 17.77
N LEU A 32 0.75 6.63 17.97
CA LEU A 32 0.57 7.95 17.39
C LEU A 32 1.61 8.96 17.90
N ASP A 33 1.93 8.93 19.19
CA ASP A 33 2.95 9.79 19.78
C ASP A 33 4.34 9.50 19.14
N VAL A 34 4.69 8.22 18.93
CA VAL A 34 5.91 7.81 18.23
C VAL A 34 5.92 8.33 16.78
N LEU A 35 4.82 8.19 16.04
CA LEU A 35 4.70 8.69 14.66
C LEU A 35 4.87 10.22 14.61
N ASN A 36 4.25 10.95 15.53
CA ASN A 36 4.36 12.41 15.60
C ASN A 36 5.77 12.87 16.00
N LYS A 37 6.42 12.18 16.95
CA LYS A 37 7.83 12.41 17.29
C LYS A 37 8.73 12.20 16.07
N CYS A 38 8.53 11.11 15.33
CA CYS A 38 9.26 10.83 14.09
C CYS A 38 9.09 11.96 13.05
N LYS A 39 7.85 12.45 12.84
CA LYS A 39 7.58 13.60 11.96
C LYS A 39 8.30 14.87 12.43
N ASN A 40 8.29 15.15 13.74
CA ASN A 40 8.94 16.33 14.31
C ASN A 40 10.47 16.27 14.15
N ILE A 41 11.08 15.11 14.33
CA ILE A 41 12.51 14.89 14.06
C ILE A 41 12.83 15.23 12.61
N VAL A 42 12.12 14.66 11.64
CA VAL A 42 12.39 14.92 10.22
C VAL A 42 12.17 16.38 9.87
N LYS A 43 11.12 17.01 10.41
CA LYS A 43 10.84 18.44 10.22
C LYS A 43 12.01 19.30 10.72
N TYR A 44 12.53 18.99 11.92
CA TYR A 44 13.68 19.70 12.49
C TYR A 44 14.95 19.47 11.67
N VAL A 45 15.28 18.22 11.35
CA VAL A 45 16.47 17.85 10.57
C VAL A 45 16.51 18.57 9.22
N LYS A 46 15.38 18.61 8.51
CA LYS A 46 15.26 19.37 7.26
C LYS A 46 15.43 20.87 7.47
N LYS A 47 14.73 21.46 8.45
CA LYS A 47 14.79 22.90 8.72
C LYS A 47 16.19 23.36 9.12
N ALA A 48 16.93 22.51 9.83
CA ALA A 48 18.26 22.82 10.35
C ALA A 48 19.42 22.39 9.43
N GLY A 49 19.13 21.87 8.22
CA GLY A 49 20.15 21.43 7.27
C GLY A 49 20.95 20.19 7.70
N ILE A 50 20.47 19.41 8.68
CA ILE A 50 21.22 18.30 9.32
C ILE A 50 21.34 17.08 8.39
N ASN A 51 20.56 17.02 7.30
CA ASN A 51 20.62 15.89 6.38
C ASN A 51 22.01 15.70 5.74
N ASN A 52 22.77 16.78 5.53
CA ASN A 52 24.13 16.69 5.00
C ASN A 52 25.05 16.03 6.03
N ASP A 53 25.03 16.50 7.28
CA ASP A 53 25.78 15.90 8.39
C ASP A 53 25.45 14.40 8.58
N ILE A 54 24.17 14.03 8.46
CA ILE A 54 23.74 12.62 8.56
C ILE A 54 24.38 11.79 7.45
N GLN A 55 24.45 12.32 6.22
CA GLN A 55 25.07 11.61 5.09
C GLN A 55 26.59 11.53 5.22
N GLU A 56 27.24 12.59 5.71
CA GLU A 56 28.68 12.63 5.99
C GLU A 56 29.08 11.59 7.04
N GLU A 57 28.23 11.34 8.04
CA GLU A 57 28.43 10.28 9.04
C GLU A 57 28.00 8.87 8.57
N GLY A 58 27.70 8.68 7.28
CA GLY A 58 27.34 7.38 6.68
C GLY A 58 25.87 6.99 6.82
N GLY A 59 25.01 7.92 7.19
CA GLY A 59 23.57 7.73 7.33
C GLY A 59 22.79 7.95 6.02
N VAL A 60 21.50 7.66 6.07
CA VAL A 60 20.53 7.92 4.99
C VAL A 60 19.76 9.22 5.26
N THR A 61 19.49 9.98 4.19
CA THR A 61 18.65 11.20 4.23
C THR A 61 17.28 10.91 4.84
N LEU A 62 16.84 11.77 5.76
CA LEU A 62 15.52 11.63 6.37
C LEU A 62 14.41 12.12 5.43
N HIS A 63 13.46 11.23 5.15
CA HIS A 63 12.35 11.48 4.24
C HIS A 63 11.15 12.04 5.00
N GLN A 64 10.59 13.15 4.54
CA GLN A 64 9.41 13.74 5.15
C GLN A 64 8.15 13.00 4.69
N SER A 65 7.27 12.73 5.65
CA SER A 65 5.93 12.26 5.38
C SER A 65 5.09 13.38 4.79
N CYS A 66 4.54 13.15 3.59
CA CYS A 66 3.37 13.85 3.10
C CYS A 66 2.16 13.34 3.89
N ILE A 67 1.23 14.24 4.21
CA ILE A 67 0.08 13.97 5.09
C ILE A 67 -0.78 12.82 4.57
N VAL A 68 -0.85 12.65 3.24
CA VAL A 68 -1.91 11.90 2.56
C VAL A 68 -1.54 10.49 2.06
N ARG A 69 -0.35 9.95 2.40
CA ARG A 69 0.13 8.69 1.78
C ARG A 69 0.90 7.77 2.74
N TRP A 70 0.44 6.53 2.87
CA TRP A 70 1.05 5.45 3.67
C TRP A 70 2.50 5.18 3.29
N LEU A 71 2.80 5.21 1.99
CA LEU A 71 4.16 5.07 1.46
C LEU A 71 5.10 6.12 2.05
N SER A 72 4.62 7.34 2.24
CA SER A 72 5.42 8.42 2.77
C SER A 72 5.71 8.24 4.27
N MET A 73 4.75 7.70 5.04
CA MET A 73 4.98 7.32 6.43
C MET A 73 5.98 6.16 6.54
N SER A 74 5.79 5.11 5.73
CA SER A 74 6.69 3.95 5.71
C SER A 74 8.13 4.37 5.33
N ASN A 75 8.30 5.20 4.30
CA ASN A 75 9.61 5.74 3.92
C ASN A 75 10.22 6.64 4.99
N LEU A 76 9.41 7.46 5.68
CA LEU A 76 9.88 8.27 6.80
C LEU A 76 10.43 7.38 7.92
N LEU A 77 9.67 6.39 8.36
CA LEU A 77 10.08 5.49 9.45
C LEU A 77 11.30 4.66 9.07
N GLU A 78 11.36 4.14 7.85
CA GLU A 78 12.56 3.43 7.35
C GLU A 78 13.80 4.32 7.34
N SER A 79 13.67 5.59 6.91
CA SER A 79 14.81 6.52 6.88
C SER A 79 15.31 6.85 8.29
N ILE A 80 14.39 7.05 9.24
CA ILE A 80 14.75 7.25 10.65
C ILE A 80 15.41 6.01 11.22
N LEU A 81 14.86 4.82 10.95
CA LEU A 81 15.39 3.56 11.48
C LEU A 81 16.84 3.32 11.00
N LYS A 82 17.11 3.51 9.71
CA LYS A 82 18.45 3.36 9.11
C LYS A 82 19.45 4.36 9.70
N SER A 83 19.02 5.58 9.97
CA SER A 83 19.88 6.65 10.49
C SER A 83 19.71 6.88 11.99
N PHE A 84 19.14 5.93 12.75
CA PHE A 84 18.64 6.20 14.10
C PHE A 84 19.77 6.61 15.06
N LYS A 85 20.86 5.83 15.10
CA LYS A 85 22.03 6.09 15.95
C LYS A 85 22.66 7.44 15.63
N ILE A 86 22.92 7.70 14.35
CA ILE A 86 23.51 8.93 13.81
C ILE A 86 22.63 10.15 14.15
N THR A 87 21.33 10.06 13.83
CA THR A 87 20.36 11.14 14.09
C THR A 87 20.29 11.46 15.57
N LYS A 88 20.24 10.44 16.45
CA LYS A 88 20.23 10.64 17.90
C LYS A 88 21.49 11.35 18.39
N ARG A 89 22.68 10.92 17.93
CA ARG A 89 23.96 11.57 18.26
C ARG A 89 23.99 13.04 17.84
N LEU A 90 23.62 13.36 16.60
CA LEU A 90 23.61 14.73 16.07
C LEU A 90 22.61 15.63 16.81
N LEU A 91 21.44 15.09 17.19
CA LEU A 91 20.46 15.84 17.98
C LEU A 91 20.96 16.11 19.40
N ILE A 92 21.68 15.17 20.02
CA ILE A 92 22.33 15.40 21.33
C ILE A 92 23.41 16.49 21.20
N ALA A 93 24.28 16.41 20.18
CA ALA A 93 25.35 17.38 19.96
C ALA A 93 24.82 18.82 19.76
N ARG A 94 23.61 18.97 19.21
CA ARG A 94 22.94 20.26 19.00
C ARG A 94 21.99 20.68 20.13
N ASN A 95 22.07 20.05 21.31
CA ASN A 95 21.19 20.31 22.46
C ASN A 95 19.68 20.17 22.15
N LYS A 96 19.33 19.20 21.28
CA LYS A 96 17.94 18.86 20.89
C LYS A 96 17.56 17.42 21.25
N GLN A 97 18.18 16.87 22.29
CA GLN A 97 17.92 15.51 22.77
C GLN A 97 16.44 15.27 23.11
N SER A 98 15.70 16.31 23.53
CA SER A 98 14.26 16.24 23.83
C SER A 98 13.40 15.71 22.68
N LEU A 99 13.85 15.86 21.42
CA LEU A 99 13.16 15.30 20.25
C LEU A 99 13.25 13.76 20.19
N THR A 100 14.26 13.17 20.83
CA THR A 100 14.54 11.72 20.83
C THR A 100 14.29 11.04 22.17
N ILE A 101 13.99 11.81 23.22
CA ILE A 101 13.65 11.27 24.54
C ILE A 101 12.39 10.40 24.40
N ASP A 102 12.46 9.20 24.98
CA ASP A 102 11.46 8.12 24.92
C ASP A 102 11.12 7.62 23.51
N LEU A 103 11.97 7.89 22.51
CA LEU A 103 11.81 7.28 21.20
C LEU A 103 12.48 5.91 21.19
N ASP A 104 11.66 4.87 21.25
CA ASP A 104 12.13 3.49 21.22
C ASP A 104 12.39 3.01 19.78
N LYS A 105 13.63 2.56 19.53
CA LYS A 105 14.06 1.99 18.24
C LYS A 105 13.28 0.71 17.92
N ILE A 106 12.94 -0.11 18.93
CA ILE A 106 12.22 -1.37 18.76
C ILE A 106 10.81 -1.08 18.23
N THR A 107 10.09 -0.15 18.84
CA THR A 107 8.75 0.28 18.38
C THR A 107 8.79 0.80 16.94
N ILE A 108 9.80 1.58 16.54
CA ILE A 108 9.96 2.03 15.15
C ILE A 108 10.19 0.82 14.21
N LYS A 109 11.05 -0.13 14.60
CA LYS A 109 11.32 -1.36 13.84
C LYS A 109 10.03 -2.16 13.64
N GLN A 110 9.23 -2.34 14.69
CA GLN A 110 7.92 -3.02 14.64
C GLN A 110 6.94 -2.27 13.72
N LEU A 111 6.87 -0.94 13.78
CA LEU A 111 6.02 -0.14 12.88
C LEU A 111 6.44 -0.29 11.41
N VAL A 112 7.74 -0.22 11.12
CA VAL A 112 8.26 -0.46 9.77
C VAL A 112 7.86 -1.84 9.28
N LEU A 113 7.99 -2.87 10.13
CA LEU A 113 7.61 -4.24 9.79
C LEU A 113 6.13 -4.34 9.43
N VAL A 114 5.23 -3.80 10.27
CA VAL A 114 3.77 -3.82 10.05
C VAL A 114 3.37 -3.09 8.77
N LEU A 115 4.04 -1.99 8.42
CA LEU A 115 3.74 -1.21 7.22
C LEU A 115 4.36 -1.78 5.94
N LYS A 116 5.30 -2.74 6.05
CA LYS A 116 6.06 -3.26 4.91
C LYS A 116 5.19 -3.99 3.87
N PRO A 117 4.22 -4.87 4.24
CA PRO A 117 3.32 -5.48 3.27
C PRO A 117 2.48 -4.47 2.49
N LEU A 118 2.01 -3.44 3.18
CA LEU A 118 1.23 -2.36 2.56
C LEU A 118 2.07 -1.60 1.55
N LYS A 119 3.29 -1.21 1.92
CA LYS A 119 4.21 -0.55 1.00
C LYS A 119 4.48 -1.40 -0.24
N HIS A 120 4.74 -2.70 -0.06
CA HIS A 120 4.96 -3.62 -1.16
C HIS A 120 3.74 -3.67 -2.11
N VAL A 121 2.54 -3.91 -1.58
CA VAL A 121 1.31 -3.96 -2.40
C VAL A 121 1.04 -2.63 -3.11
N MET A 122 1.21 -1.50 -2.44
CA MET A 122 1.02 -0.19 -3.06
C MET A 122 2.02 0.05 -4.19
N THR A 123 3.25 -0.45 -4.06
CA THR A 123 4.25 -0.36 -5.13
C THR A 123 3.84 -1.20 -6.34
N VAL A 124 3.26 -2.39 -6.10
CA VAL A 124 2.71 -3.25 -7.17
C VAL A 124 1.51 -2.62 -7.89
N PHE A 125 0.68 -1.83 -7.20
CA PHE A 125 -0.41 -1.11 -7.86
C PHE A 125 0.06 0.11 -8.65
N GLN A 126 1.14 0.75 -8.20
CA GLN A 126 1.65 2.01 -8.78
C GLN A 126 2.57 1.81 -9.98
N THR A 127 2.94 0.58 -10.34
CA THR A 127 3.68 0.29 -11.57
C THR A 127 2.78 0.51 -12.80
N GLY A 128 2.65 1.77 -13.21
CA GLY A 128 1.68 2.25 -14.21
C GLY A 128 1.81 1.69 -15.63
N ASN A 129 2.76 0.79 -15.88
CA ASN A 129 2.98 0.18 -17.20
C ASN A 129 2.31 -1.19 -17.36
N LEU A 130 1.70 -1.75 -16.30
CA LEU A 130 1.07 -3.07 -16.34
C LEU A 130 -0.37 -3.01 -15.82
N PRO A 131 -1.32 -3.75 -16.41
CA PRO A 131 -2.67 -3.87 -15.86
C PRO A 131 -2.62 -4.44 -14.45
N SER A 132 -3.08 -3.70 -13.44
CA SER A 132 -3.01 -4.11 -12.03
C SER A 132 -4.37 -4.48 -11.42
N LEU A 133 -5.48 -4.27 -12.14
CA LEU A 133 -6.84 -4.52 -11.64
C LEU A 133 -7.05 -5.98 -11.18
N HIS A 134 -6.48 -6.94 -11.91
CA HIS A 134 -6.54 -8.36 -11.59
C HIS A 134 -5.73 -8.77 -10.35
N LEU A 135 -4.90 -7.86 -9.81
CA LEU A 135 -4.10 -8.10 -8.61
C LEU A 135 -4.80 -7.60 -7.34
N VAL A 136 -5.81 -6.73 -7.44
CA VAL A 136 -6.41 -6.06 -6.27
C VAL A 136 -6.98 -7.07 -5.27
N LEU A 137 -7.75 -8.06 -5.76
CA LEU A 137 -8.27 -9.15 -4.93
C LEU A 137 -7.14 -9.96 -4.26
N LEU A 138 -6.12 -10.33 -5.03
CA LEU A 138 -4.99 -11.12 -4.51
C LEU A 138 -4.22 -10.37 -3.43
N CYS A 139 -3.96 -9.08 -3.67
CA CYS A 139 -3.31 -8.18 -2.74
C CYS A 139 -4.13 -8.00 -1.47
N LYS A 140 -5.45 -7.83 -1.56
CA LYS A 140 -6.35 -7.75 -0.40
C LYS A 140 -6.24 -9.00 0.48
N LEU A 141 -6.39 -10.18 -0.12
CA LEU A 141 -6.30 -11.46 0.58
C LEU A 141 -4.93 -11.65 1.22
N ARG A 142 -3.87 -11.32 0.48
CA ARG A 142 -2.50 -11.44 0.96
C ARG A 142 -2.22 -10.51 2.13
N LEU A 143 -2.67 -9.26 2.07
CA LEU A 143 -2.55 -8.29 3.17
C LEU A 143 -3.27 -8.81 4.41
N LYS A 144 -4.51 -9.28 4.27
CA LYS A 144 -5.27 -9.90 5.37
C LYS A 144 -4.50 -11.06 6.01
N ILE A 145 -3.97 -11.98 5.21
CA ILE A 145 -3.16 -13.10 5.72
C ILE A 145 -1.93 -12.57 6.46
N SER A 146 -1.16 -11.64 5.86
CA SER A 146 0.05 -11.10 6.47
C SER A 146 -0.22 -10.34 7.78
N LEU A 147 -1.37 -9.66 7.89
CA LEU A 147 -1.74 -8.89 9.07
C LEU A 147 -2.53 -9.70 10.11
N SER A 148 -2.85 -10.96 9.83
CA SER A 148 -3.65 -11.82 10.73
C SER A 148 -2.91 -12.14 12.04
N SER A 149 -1.60 -12.31 11.96
CA SER A 149 -0.73 -12.55 13.11
C SER A 149 0.65 -11.93 12.88
N TYR A 150 1.37 -11.67 13.97
CA TYR A 150 2.74 -11.14 13.89
C TYR A 150 3.70 -12.15 13.22
N LYS A 151 3.50 -13.45 13.45
CA LYS A 151 4.25 -14.51 12.77
C LYS A 151 4.04 -14.48 11.25
N SER A 152 2.79 -14.41 10.79
CA SER A 152 2.46 -14.34 9.35
C SER A 152 3.02 -13.08 8.69
N LEU A 153 3.16 -11.99 9.45
CA LEU A 153 3.78 -10.76 8.99
C LEU A 153 5.28 -10.95 8.70
N PHE A 154 6.01 -11.59 9.61
CA PHE A 154 7.42 -11.92 9.40
C PHE A 154 7.63 -12.86 8.22
N GLU A 155 6.85 -13.95 8.16
CA GLU A 155 6.90 -14.90 7.03
C GLU A 155 6.70 -14.17 5.69
N TYR A 156 5.74 -13.25 5.64
CA TYR A 156 5.50 -12.44 4.45
C TYR A 156 6.69 -11.57 4.10
N VAL A 157 7.24 -10.82 5.06
CA VAL A 157 8.35 -9.89 4.82
C VAL A 157 9.60 -10.63 4.34
N ASN A 158 9.90 -11.78 4.95
CA ASN A 158 11.04 -12.61 4.58
C ASN A 158 10.86 -13.22 3.18
N THR A 159 9.65 -13.62 2.82
CA THR A 159 9.39 -14.25 1.52
C THR A 159 9.33 -13.23 0.36
N TYR A 160 8.71 -12.07 0.57
CA TYR A 160 8.34 -11.17 -0.54
C TYR A 160 9.07 -9.83 -0.55
N CYS A 161 9.57 -9.36 0.59
CA CYS A 161 10.12 -8.00 0.69
C CYS A 161 11.65 -7.96 0.80
N ASN A 162 12.31 -9.08 1.12
CA ASN A 162 13.75 -9.18 1.28
C ASN A 162 14.37 -10.37 0.51
N PRO A 163 14.07 -10.59 -0.79
CA PRO A 163 14.62 -11.75 -1.50
C PRO A 163 16.16 -11.74 -1.61
N ASP A 164 16.78 -10.56 -1.63
CA ASP A 164 18.20 -10.39 -2.00
C ASP A 164 19.06 -9.70 -0.93
N LYS A 165 18.57 -9.56 0.32
CA LYS A 165 19.28 -8.86 1.40
C LYS A 165 19.57 -9.77 2.59
N ILE A 166 20.50 -10.69 2.39
CA ILE A 166 21.36 -11.19 3.46
C ILE A 166 22.58 -10.25 3.44
N ASP A 167 22.42 -9.08 4.05
CA ASP A 167 23.54 -8.15 4.24
C ASP A 167 23.90 -8.29 5.72
N GLU A 168 24.99 -9.03 5.98
CA GLU A 168 25.49 -9.57 7.25
C GLU A 168 25.99 -8.49 8.23
N ASN A 169 25.29 -7.36 8.36
CA ASN A 169 25.51 -6.47 9.49
C ASN A 169 24.68 -6.97 10.69
N GLU A 170 25.12 -8.11 11.21
CA GLU A 170 24.53 -8.92 12.31
C GLU A 170 24.61 -8.26 13.70
N ASP A 171 25.29 -7.13 13.86
CA ASP A 171 25.69 -6.67 15.19
C ASP A 171 24.58 -6.17 16.16
N GLU A 172 23.28 -6.22 15.83
CA GLU A 172 22.23 -5.80 16.78
C GLU A 172 20.85 -6.47 16.61
N ILE A 173 20.77 -7.77 16.27
CA ILE A 173 19.47 -8.49 16.31
C ILE A 173 19.63 -9.89 16.88
N GLU A 174 19.83 -9.97 18.20
CA GLU A 174 19.51 -11.18 18.94
C GLU A 174 18.51 -10.81 20.04
N GLU A 175 17.45 -11.63 20.18
CA GLU A 175 16.49 -11.70 21.30
C GLU A 175 15.12 -10.98 21.24
N SER A 176 14.74 -10.23 20.20
CA SER A 176 13.40 -9.57 20.21
C SER A 176 12.42 -9.94 19.10
N GLU A 177 12.71 -10.94 18.26
CA GLU A 177 11.91 -11.20 17.05
C GLU A 177 10.48 -11.69 17.34
N ASP A 178 10.27 -12.37 18.47
CA ASP A 178 8.94 -12.92 18.83
C ASP A 178 8.07 -11.99 19.67
N TYR A 179 8.59 -10.85 20.11
CA TYR A 179 7.81 -9.92 20.93
C TYR A 179 7.04 -8.92 20.05
N GLU A 180 5.71 -8.99 20.10
CA GLU A 180 4.80 -7.96 19.60
C GLU A 180 4.30 -7.12 20.78
N SER A 181 4.61 -5.82 20.79
CA SER A 181 4.07 -4.94 21.84
C SER A 181 2.55 -4.78 21.67
N GLU A 182 1.82 -4.62 22.76
CA GLU A 182 0.34 -4.53 22.72
C GLU A 182 -0.14 -3.38 21.80
N GLY A 183 0.59 -2.26 21.75
CA GLY A 183 0.30 -1.17 20.82
C GLY A 183 0.40 -1.54 19.36
N ILE A 184 1.47 -2.25 19.01
CA ILE A 184 1.72 -2.74 17.65
C ILE A 184 0.66 -3.76 17.27
N LYS A 185 0.29 -4.66 18.18
CA LYS A 185 -0.81 -5.60 17.99
C LYS A 185 -2.11 -4.89 17.66
N ARG A 186 -2.50 -3.89 18.46
CA ARG A 186 -3.72 -3.09 18.22
C ARG A 186 -3.65 -2.30 16.92
N PHE A 187 -2.49 -1.74 16.61
CA PHE A 187 -2.27 -1.03 15.36
C PHE A 187 -2.44 -1.99 14.18
N ARG A 188 -1.81 -3.17 14.20
CA ARG A 188 -1.94 -4.22 13.18
C ARG A 188 -3.38 -4.70 13.03
N GLU A 189 -4.08 -4.99 14.11
CA GLU A 189 -5.51 -5.37 14.10
C GLU A 189 -6.37 -4.27 13.44
N ARG A 190 -6.10 -3.00 13.73
CA ARG A 190 -6.78 -1.89 13.07
C ARG A 190 -6.46 -1.85 11.58
N LEU A 191 -5.20 -2.02 11.19
CA LEU A 191 -4.80 -2.08 9.78
C LEU A 191 -5.50 -3.23 9.06
N PHE A 192 -5.56 -4.41 9.68
CA PHE A 192 -6.27 -5.57 9.15
C PHE A 192 -7.74 -5.24 8.84
N ASN A 193 -8.43 -4.54 9.75
CA ASN A 193 -9.82 -4.12 9.53
C ASN A 193 -9.93 -3.03 8.45
N LEU A 194 -8.99 -2.07 8.43
CA LEU A 194 -8.95 -1.02 7.41
C LEU A 194 -8.78 -1.58 6.00
N ILE A 195 -8.14 -2.74 5.79
CA ILE A 195 -7.97 -3.31 4.46
C ILE A 195 -9.30 -3.46 3.70
N ASP A 196 -10.40 -3.75 4.39
CA ASP A 196 -11.71 -3.88 3.73
C ASP A 196 -12.28 -2.54 3.29
N GLU A 197 -12.06 -1.49 4.08
CA GLU A 197 -12.41 -0.11 3.75
C GLU A 197 -11.53 0.43 2.61
N LEU A 198 -10.26 0.04 2.57
CA LEU A 198 -9.28 0.54 1.61
C LEU A 198 -9.34 -0.15 0.25
N LEU A 199 -9.56 -1.47 0.25
CA LEU A 199 -9.63 -2.30 -0.95
C LEU A 199 -11.06 -2.81 -1.11
N VAL A 200 -11.95 -1.87 -1.44
CA VAL A 200 -13.32 -2.18 -1.83
C VAL A 200 -13.27 -2.93 -3.16
N LEU A 201 -13.74 -4.18 -3.13
CA LEU A 201 -13.82 -5.00 -4.32
C LEU A 201 -15.22 -4.88 -4.91
N ASP A 202 -15.27 -4.85 -6.23
CA ASP A 202 -16.49 -4.91 -7.03
C ASP A 202 -16.34 -6.03 -8.07
N ASP A 203 -17.41 -6.28 -8.84
CA ASP A 203 -17.46 -7.35 -9.84
C ASP A 203 -16.29 -7.27 -10.85
N ARG A 204 -15.80 -6.07 -11.16
CA ARG A 204 -14.70 -5.87 -12.12
C ARG A 204 -13.39 -6.41 -11.57
N HIS A 205 -13.10 -6.22 -10.29
CA HIS A 205 -11.91 -6.77 -9.65
C HIS A 205 -11.91 -8.30 -9.67
N TYR A 206 -13.05 -8.91 -9.34
CA TYR A 206 -13.20 -10.35 -9.36
C TYR A 206 -13.09 -10.91 -10.79
N CYS A 207 -13.79 -10.29 -11.76
CA CYS A 207 -13.72 -10.68 -13.17
C CYS A 207 -12.29 -10.58 -13.72
N ALA A 208 -11.61 -9.45 -13.47
CA ALA A 208 -10.22 -9.26 -13.90
C ALA A 208 -9.30 -10.34 -13.33
N THR A 209 -9.47 -10.70 -12.04
CA THR A 209 -8.69 -11.77 -11.41
C THR A 209 -8.99 -13.14 -12.02
N MET A 210 -10.27 -13.44 -12.29
CA MET A 210 -10.71 -14.73 -12.82
C MET A 210 -10.36 -14.94 -14.29
N LEU A 211 -10.35 -13.86 -15.07
CA LEU A 211 -9.93 -13.89 -16.47
C LEU A 211 -8.42 -14.07 -16.62
N HIS A 212 -7.64 -13.72 -15.59
CA HIS A 212 -6.19 -13.91 -15.62
C HIS A 212 -5.85 -15.42 -15.54
N PRO A 213 -5.15 -16.01 -16.52
CA PRO A 213 -4.93 -17.46 -16.60
C PRO A 213 -4.29 -18.07 -15.34
N LYS A 214 -3.33 -17.35 -14.73
CA LYS A 214 -2.65 -17.78 -13.50
C LYS A 214 -3.57 -17.82 -12.27
N TYR A 215 -4.65 -17.04 -12.25
CA TYR A 215 -5.45 -16.78 -11.05
C TYR A 215 -6.91 -17.21 -11.17
N ARG A 216 -7.30 -17.78 -12.31
CA ARG A 216 -8.64 -18.33 -12.55
C ARG A 216 -9.12 -19.35 -11.49
N PHE A 217 -8.18 -20.00 -10.80
CA PHE A 217 -8.47 -21.04 -9.80
C PHE A 217 -8.24 -20.59 -8.35
N VAL A 218 -8.24 -19.28 -8.07
CA VAL A 218 -8.11 -18.74 -6.71
C VAL A 218 -9.16 -19.35 -5.78
N LYS A 219 -8.71 -20.17 -4.83
CA LYS A 219 -9.57 -21.00 -3.95
C LYS A 219 -10.44 -20.17 -3.00
N SER A 220 -10.05 -18.94 -2.71
CA SER A 220 -10.77 -18.06 -1.79
C SER A 220 -12.08 -17.51 -2.36
N CYS A 221 -12.33 -17.64 -3.67
CA CYS A 221 -13.60 -17.22 -4.27
C CYS A 221 -14.63 -18.34 -4.21
N THR A 222 -15.76 -18.02 -3.61
CA THR A 222 -16.94 -18.88 -3.48
C THR A 222 -17.55 -19.19 -4.86
N ALA A 223 -18.34 -20.27 -4.93
CA ALA A 223 -19.08 -20.61 -6.15
C ALA A 223 -20.05 -19.49 -6.57
N GLN A 224 -20.62 -18.77 -5.59
CA GLN A 224 -21.50 -17.64 -5.82
C GLN A 224 -20.76 -16.47 -6.48
N GLU A 225 -19.61 -16.04 -5.94
CA GLU A 225 -18.80 -14.97 -6.52
C GLU A 225 -18.36 -15.31 -7.95
N ARG A 226 -17.99 -16.57 -8.20
CA ARG A 226 -17.63 -17.04 -9.56
C ARG A 226 -18.83 -16.96 -10.51
N SER A 227 -20.01 -17.35 -10.06
CA SER A 227 -21.24 -17.27 -10.84
C SER A 227 -21.59 -15.81 -11.19
N GLN A 228 -21.49 -14.91 -10.20
CA GLN A 228 -21.69 -13.47 -10.38
C GLN A 228 -20.71 -12.88 -11.39
N CYS A 229 -19.43 -13.26 -11.35
CA CYS A 229 -18.45 -12.85 -12.35
C CYS A 229 -18.85 -13.27 -13.76
N HIS A 230 -19.28 -14.51 -13.94
CA HIS A 230 -19.72 -14.99 -15.25
C HIS A 230 -20.96 -14.25 -15.76
N GLN A 231 -21.91 -13.96 -14.86
CA GLN A 231 -23.11 -13.17 -15.21
C GLN A 231 -22.74 -11.74 -15.61
N TYR A 232 -21.84 -11.11 -14.86
CA TYR A 232 -21.31 -9.78 -15.17
C TYR A 232 -20.65 -9.74 -16.54
N VAL A 233 -19.68 -10.64 -16.80
CA VAL A 233 -18.98 -10.70 -18.10
C VAL A 233 -19.96 -10.96 -19.25
N ARG A 234 -20.95 -11.85 -19.06
CA ARG A 234 -21.98 -12.10 -20.09
C ARG A 234 -22.79 -10.85 -20.39
N LYS A 235 -23.18 -10.10 -19.36
CA LYS A 235 -23.93 -8.84 -19.52
C LYS A 235 -23.11 -7.80 -20.29
N GLU A 236 -21.84 -7.61 -19.94
CA GLU A 236 -20.95 -6.67 -20.65
C GLU A 236 -20.73 -7.08 -22.12
N LEU A 237 -20.57 -8.38 -22.40
CA LEU A 237 -20.45 -8.88 -23.77
C LEU A 237 -21.72 -8.65 -24.60
N MET A 238 -22.91 -8.77 -23.99
CA MET A 238 -24.18 -8.45 -24.67
C MET A 238 -24.26 -6.98 -25.04
N VAL A 239 -23.86 -6.07 -24.13
CA VAL A 239 -23.81 -4.63 -24.42
C VAL A 239 -22.88 -4.33 -25.59
N LEU A 240 -21.65 -4.89 -25.58
CA LEU A 240 -20.70 -4.71 -26.68
C LEU A 240 -21.20 -5.27 -28.01
N HIS A 241 -21.90 -6.41 -27.97
CA HIS A 241 -22.51 -7.01 -29.15
C HIS A 241 -23.61 -6.11 -29.73
N ASP A 242 -24.48 -5.55 -28.88
CA ASP A 242 -25.57 -4.68 -29.31
C ASP A 242 -25.03 -3.35 -29.87
N GLU A 243 -23.98 -2.79 -29.27
CA GLU A 243 -23.25 -1.64 -29.79
C GLU A 243 -22.61 -1.92 -31.18
N TYR A 244 -22.02 -3.11 -31.33
CA TYR A 244 -21.47 -3.56 -32.62
C TYR A 244 -22.57 -3.68 -33.68
N LEU A 245 -23.72 -4.27 -33.37
CA LEU A 245 -24.84 -4.35 -34.32
C LEU A 245 -25.40 -2.98 -34.68
N ALA A 246 -25.53 -2.08 -33.70
CA ALA A 246 -25.99 -0.72 -33.90
C ALA A 246 -25.05 0.07 -34.81
N THR A 247 -23.74 -0.08 -34.68
CA THR A 247 -22.77 0.64 -35.54
C THR A 247 -22.75 0.12 -36.98
N ASN A 248 -22.85 -1.19 -37.19
CA ASN A 248 -22.82 -1.78 -38.53
C ASN A 248 -24.13 -1.62 -39.33
N THR A 249 -25.27 -1.40 -38.66
CA THR A 249 -26.56 -1.20 -39.36
C THR A 249 -26.66 0.16 -40.05
N TYR A 250 -25.83 1.15 -39.69
CA TYR A 250 -25.79 2.47 -40.35
C TYR A 250 -24.83 2.54 -41.54
N GLU A 251 -24.01 1.52 -41.79
CA GLU A 251 -23.01 1.52 -42.88
C GLU A 251 -23.50 0.86 -44.18
N ASN A 252 -24.76 0.43 -44.25
CA ASN A 252 -25.40 0.14 -45.53
C ASN A 252 -26.10 1.42 -46.02
N PRO A 253 -25.45 2.30 -46.80
CA PRO A 253 -26.15 3.41 -47.42
C PRO A 253 -27.29 2.84 -48.27
N PRO A 254 -28.50 3.41 -48.20
CA PRO A 254 -29.58 3.00 -49.08
C PRO A 254 -29.05 3.11 -50.52
N GLU A 255 -29.07 1.99 -51.23
CA GLU A 255 -28.73 1.96 -52.65
C GLU A 255 -29.45 3.13 -53.31
N LEU A 256 -28.66 4.09 -53.81
CA LEU A 256 -29.13 5.17 -54.64
C LEU A 256 -29.81 4.49 -55.83
N ASN A 257 -31.13 4.34 -55.73
CA ASN A 257 -32.00 3.92 -56.82
C ASN A 257 -31.67 4.84 -58.00
N GLN A 258 -30.87 4.32 -58.92
CA GLN A 258 -30.62 4.92 -60.21
C GLN A 258 -31.98 4.93 -60.93
N LYS A 259 -32.67 6.07 -60.84
CA LYS A 259 -33.80 6.39 -61.68
C LYS A 259 -33.32 6.38 -63.13
N ASN A 260 -33.84 5.44 -63.91
CA ASN A 260 -33.98 5.59 -65.36
C ASN A 260 -34.97 6.71 -65.66
#